data_AF-A0A1H2C6W6-F1
#
_entry.id   AF-A0A1H2C6W6-F1
#
_cell.length_a   1.000
_cell.length_b   1.000
_cell.length_c   1.000
_cell.angle_alpha   90.00
_cell.angle_beta   90.00
_cell.angle_gamma   90.00
#
_symmetry.space_group_name_H-M   'P 1'
#
loop_
_entity.id
_entity.type
_entity.pdbx_description
1 polymer ?
#
loop_
_entity_poly.entity_id
_entity_poly.type
_entity_poly.pdbx_seq_one_letter_code
_entity_poly.pdbx_strand_id
1 'polypeptide(L)'
;MKGKLILLAGAAVGYVLGTRAGRQRYEELKGKADALWHDPKVQQKVTDAQEAMRARAPELQEKLTDAASRASGKVRSTMHRNDGDGDASDIPEVSAHGRNGHYPQSG
;
A
#
# COMPACT_ATOMS: atom_id res chain seq x y z
N MET A 1 -20.41 -4.94 12.63
CA MET A 1 -19.31 -5.80 12.16
C MET A 1 -18.89 -5.61 10.68
N LYS A 2 -19.53 -4.71 9.92
CA LYS A 2 -19.33 -4.57 8.46
C LYS A 2 -17.91 -4.12 8.06
N GLY A 3 -17.27 -3.24 8.84
CA GLY A 3 -15.91 -2.76 8.56
C GLY A 3 -14.82 -3.82 8.66
N LYS A 4 -15.00 -4.85 9.51
CA LYS A 4 -14.03 -5.94 9.68
C LYS A 4 -13.96 -6.82 8.43
N LEU A 5 -15.09 -7.03 7.75
CA LEU A 5 -15.16 -7.82 6.53
C LEU A 5 -14.46 -7.12 5.37
N ILE A 6 -14.64 -5.81 5.23
CA ILE A 6 -13.95 -5.00 4.21
C ILE A 6 -12.44 -4.98 4.46
N LEU A 7 -12.01 -4.82 5.72
CA LEU A 7 -10.60 -4.87 6.07
C LEU A 7 -9.97 -6.24 5.73
N LEU A 8 -10.66 -7.32 6.07
CA LEU A 8 -10.17 -8.69 5.84
C LEU A 8 -10.12 -9.02 4.35
N ALA A 9 -11.12 -8.59 3.57
CA ALA A 9 -11.13 -8.72 2.11
C ALA A 9 -9.99 -7.91 1.48
N GLY A 10 -9.78 -6.66 1.91
CA GLY A 10 -8.68 -5.83 1.42
C GLY A 10 -7.31 -6.40 1.77
N ALA A 11 -7.14 -6.95 2.97
CA ALA A 11 -5.91 -7.62 3.38
C ALA A 11 -5.64 -8.89 2.55
N ALA A 12 -6.66 -9.69 2.27
CA ALA A 12 -6.51 -10.87 1.41
C ALA A 12 -6.08 -10.51 -0.01
N VAL A 13 -6.72 -9.50 -0.61
CA VAL A 13 -6.35 -8.98 -1.94
C VAL A 13 -4.92 -8.42 -1.92
N GLY A 14 -4.58 -7.61 -0.91
CA GLY A 14 -3.24 -7.06 -0.74
C GLY A 14 -2.16 -8.13 -0.54
N TYR A 15 -2.47 -9.21 0.17
CA TYR A 15 -1.55 -10.34 0.36
C TYR A 15 -1.30 -11.09 -0.95
N VAL A 16 -2.34 -11.35 -1.75
CA VAL A 16 -2.18 -12.04 -3.04
C VAL A 16 -1.36 -11.20 -4.03
N LEU A 17 -1.57 -9.88 -4.05
CA LEU A 17 -0.85 -8.96 -4.95
C LEU A 17 0.56 -8.61 -4.45
N GLY A 18 0.76 -8.54 -3.13
CA GLY A 18 2.02 -8.13 -2.52
C GLY A 18 2.99 -9.28 -2.23
N THR A 19 2.52 -10.53 -2.18
CA THR A 19 3.37 -11.70 -1.89
C THR A 19 3.55 -12.59 -3.11
N ARG A 20 4.78 -13.08 -3.31
CA ARG A 20 5.12 -13.97 -4.42
C ARG A 20 4.39 -15.33 -4.33
N ALA A 21 4.16 -15.82 -3.11
CA ALA A 21 3.48 -17.09 -2.83
C ALA A 21 1.95 -17.01 -3.00
N GLY A 22 1.35 -15.82 -2.88
CA GLY A 22 -0.09 -15.62 -3.02
C GLY A 22 -0.61 -15.99 -4.41
N ARG A 23 0.17 -15.72 -5.46
CA ARG A 23 -0.22 -16.08 -6.84
C ARG A 23 -0.28 -17.59 -7.08
N GLN A 24 0.64 -18.37 -6.52
CA GLN A 24 0.65 -19.83 -6.68
C GLN A 24 -0.62 -20.48 -6.10
N ARG A 25 -1.06 -20.01 -4.93
CA ARG A 25 -2.30 -20.48 -4.28
C ARG A 25 -3.57 -19.98 -4.96
N TYR A 26 -3.49 -18.85 -5.66
CA TYR A 26 -4.61 -18.35 -6.45
C TYR A 26 -4.90 -19.23 -7.66
N GLU A 27 -3.86 -19.76 -8.32
CA GLU A 27 -4.04 -20.66 -9.46
C GLU A 27 -4.74 -21.96 -9.07
N GLU A 28 -4.45 -22.50 -7.88
CA GLU A 28 -5.12 -23.69 -7.33
C GLU A 28 -6.62 -23.44 -7.04
N LEU A 29 -6.98 -22.23 -6.62
CA LEU A 29 -8.36 -21.87 -6.28
C LEU A 29 -9.15 -21.25 -7.43
N LYS A 30 -8.50 -20.91 -8.55
CA LYS A 30 -9.08 -20.20 -9.69
C LYS A 30 -10.35 -20.87 -10.22
N GLY A 31 -10.37 -22.21 -10.32
CA GLY A 31 -11.53 -22.94 -10.83
C GLY A 31 -12.79 -22.80 -9.96
N LYS A 32 -12.63 -22.67 -8.64
CA LYS A 32 -13.78 -22.44 -7.72
C LYS A 32 -14.19 -20.98 -7.69
N ALA A 33 -13.23 -20.07 -7.80
CA ALA A 33 -13.49 -18.64 -7.91
C ALA A 33 -14.25 -18.32 -9.20
N ASP A 34 -13.90 -18.98 -10.30
CA ASP A 34 -14.53 -18.82 -11.61
C ASP A 34 -16.00 -19.25 -11.60
N ALA A 35 -16.32 -20.40 -10.99
CA ALA A 35 -17.71 -20.83 -10.82
C ALA A 35 -18.54 -19.83 -9.99
N LEU A 36 -17.95 -19.24 -8.94
CA LEU A 36 -18.61 -18.20 -8.15
C LEU A 36 -18.78 -16.89 -8.94
N TRP A 37 -17.80 -16.54 -9.77
CA TRP A 37 -17.83 -15.34 -10.60
C TRP A 37 -18.94 -15.39 -11.66
N HIS A 38 -19.21 -16.58 -12.19
CA HIS A 38 -20.29 -16.82 -13.14
C HIS A 38 -21.69 -16.86 -12.51
N ASP A 39 -21.83 -16.87 -11.18
CA ASP A 39 -23.14 -16.84 -10.52
C ASP A 39 -23.89 -15.51 -10.79
N PRO A 40 -25.16 -15.56 -11.22
CA PRO A 40 -25.93 -14.34 -11.52
C PRO A 40 -26.07 -13.39 -10.32
N LYS A 41 -26.05 -13.90 -9.09
CA LYS A 41 -26.11 -13.06 -7.88
C LYS A 41 -24.83 -12.23 -7.73
N VAL A 42 -23.68 -12.80 -8.08
CA VAL A 42 -22.40 -12.08 -8.03
C VAL A 42 -22.35 -11.01 -9.11
N GLN A 43 -22.79 -11.32 -10.33
CA GLN A 43 -22.85 -10.35 -11.42
C GLN A 43 -23.78 -9.17 -11.12
N GLN A 44 -24.95 -9.42 -10.52
CA GLN A 44 -25.87 -8.35 -10.09
C GLN A 44 -25.20 -7.44 -9.06
N LYS A 45 -24.57 -8.01 -8.03
CA LYS A 45 -23.89 -7.22 -6.99
C LYS A 45 -22.70 -6.43 -7.52
N VAL A 46 -21.96 -6.99 -8.47
CA VAL A 46 -20.86 -6.28 -9.14
C VAL A 46 -21.41 -5.13 -9.99
N THR A 47 -22.52 -5.34 -10.69
CA THR A 47 -23.17 -4.29 -11.50
C THR A 47 -23.67 -3.15 -10.63
N ASP A 48 -24.40 -3.45 -9.55
CA ASP A 48 -24.88 -2.46 -8.56
C ASP A 48 -23.70 -1.65 -7.98
N ALA A 49 -22.62 -2.36 -7.61
CA ALA A 49 -21.43 -1.73 -7.06
C ALA A 49 -20.70 -0.87 -8.10
N GLN A 50 -20.65 -1.30 -9.35
CA GLN A 50 -20.03 -0.56 -10.45
C GLN A 50 -20.81 0.72 -10.76
N GLU A 51 -22.14 0.67 -10.73
CA GLU A 51 -22.99 1.84 -10.94
C GLU A 51 -22.82 2.86 -9.80
N ALA A 52 -22.82 2.37 -8.55
CA ALA A 52 -22.53 3.21 -7.39
C ALA A 52 -21.11 3.82 -7.42
N MET A 53 -20.12 3.08 -7.94
CA MET A 53 -18.76 3.58 -8.14
C MET A 53 -18.70 4.64 -9.24
N ARG A 54 -19.32 4.41 -10.41
CA ARG A 54 -19.32 5.36 -11.53
C ARG A 54 -19.95 6.69 -11.13
N ALA A 55 -21.04 6.65 -10.38
CA ALA A 55 -21.71 7.85 -9.87
C ALA A 55 -20.83 8.69 -8.93
N ARG A 56 -19.79 8.09 -8.33
CA ARG A 56 -18.91 8.75 -7.35
C ARG A 56 -17.43 8.71 -7.75
N ALA A 57 -17.12 8.38 -9.01
CA ALA A 57 -15.76 8.15 -9.48
C ALA A 57 -14.78 9.30 -9.17
N PRO A 58 -15.09 10.59 -9.44
CA PRO A 58 -14.17 11.68 -9.12
C PRO A 58 -13.97 11.86 -7.60
N GLU A 59 -15.04 11.78 -6.80
CA GLU A 59 -14.95 11.88 -5.34
C GLU A 59 -14.21 10.70 -4.71
N LEU A 60 -14.34 9.51 -5.30
CA LEU A 60 -13.67 8.29 -4.84
C LEU A 60 -12.16 8.39 -5.02
N GLN A 61 -11.68 8.97 -6.12
CA GLN A 61 -10.24 9.09 -6.39
C GLN A 61 -9.55 10.03 -5.39
N GLU A 62 -10.15 11.19 -5.11
CA GLU A 62 -9.63 12.09 -4.06
C GLU A 62 -9.67 11.44 -2.68
N LYS A 63 -10.79 10.80 -2.32
CA LYS A 63 -10.92 10.13 -1.02
C LYS A 63 -9.99 8.94 -0.86
N LEU A 64 -9.73 8.17 -1.93
CA LEU A 64 -8.73 7.11 -1.93
C LEU A 64 -7.33 7.67 -1.75
N THR A 65 -6.99 8.75 -2.46
CA THR A 65 -5.65 9.35 -2.43
C THR A 65 -5.34 9.93 -1.05
N ASP A 66 -6.29 10.64 -0.45
CA ASP A 66 -6.16 11.20 0.89
C ASP A 66 -6.10 10.09 1.96
N ALA A 67 -6.97 9.08 1.86
CA ALA A 67 -6.94 7.93 2.76
C ALA A 67 -5.63 7.12 2.63
N ALA A 68 -5.13 6.91 1.42
CA ALA A 68 -3.88 6.23 1.15
C ALA A 68 -2.69 7.02 1.72
N SER A 69 -2.66 8.34 1.53
CA SER A 69 -1.62 9.23 2.08
C SER A 69 -1.59 9.21 3.61
N ARG A 70 -2.77 9.17 4.26
CA ARG A 70 -2.86 9.05 5.72
C ARG A 70 -2.45 7.68 6.22
N ALA A 71 -2.80 6.61 5.50
CA ALA A 71 -2.41 5.25 5.83
C ALA A 71 -0.90 5.07 5.69
N SER A 72 -0.30 5.54 4.59
CA SER A 72 1.15 5.47 4.37
C SER A 72 1.91 6.30 5.39
N GLY A 73 1.46 7.52 5.68
CA GLY A 73 2.04 8.36 6.74
C GLY A 73 2.02 7.67 8.11
N LYS A 74 0.90 7.03 8.48
CA LYS A 74 0.79 6.31 9.75
C LYS A 74 1.69 5.08 9.82
N VAL A 75 1.77 4.29 8.75
CA VAL A 75 2.67 3.12 8.65
C VAL A 75 4.13 3.56 8.77
N ARG A 76 4.50 4.65 8.07
CA ARG A 76 5.85 5.23 8.15
C ARG A 76 6.17 5.74 9.55
N SER A 77 5.25 6.40 10.24
CA SER A 77 5.45 6.85 11.63
C SER A 77 5.56 5.71 12.65
N THR A 78 4.98 4.55 12.38
CA THR A 78 5.20 3.35 13.20
C THR A 78 6.52 2.64 12.86
N MET A 79 6.98 2.70 11.61
CA MET A 79 8.30 2.17 11.22
C MET A 79 9.43 3.03 11.80
N HIS A 80 9.33 4.36 11.73
CA HIS A 80 10.26 5.30 12.37
C HIS A 80 10.30 5.22 13.91
N ARG A 81 9.45 4.40 14.54
CA ARG A 81 9.51 4.13 15.99
C ARG A 81 10.37 2.92 16.33
N ASN A 82 10.87 2.20 15.32
CA ASN A 82 11.78 1.06 15.44
C ASN A 82 13.11 1.26 14.69
N ASP A 83 13.27 2.35 13.92
CA ASP A 83 14.55 2.82 13.38
C ASP A 83 15.18 3.83 14.36
N GLY A 84 15.54 3.33 15.53
CA GLY A 84 16.25 4.07 16.57
C GLY A 84 17.26 3.14 17.22
N ASP A 85 18.17 2.61 16.41
CA ASP A 85 19.55 2.20 16.73
C ASP A 85 20.08 1.35 15.57
N GLY A 86 20.71 2.02 14.61
CA GLY A 86 21.19 1.42 13.39
C GLY A 86 21.82 2.48 12.52
N ASP A 87 22.95 2.99 13.00
CA ASP A 87 23.95 3.72 12.22
C ASP A 87 24.07 3.11 10.82
N ALA A 88 23.60 3.87 9.82
CA ALA A 88 23.97 3.73 8.42
C ALA A 88 24.16 5.15 7.91
N SER A 89 25.19 5.78 8.46
CA SER A 89 26.24 6.42 7.68
C SER A 89 26.14 6.18 6.15
N ASP A 90 26.19 7.29 5.42
CA ASP A 90 26.61 7.40 4.02
C ASP A 90 25.66 6.88 2.92
N ILE A 91 24.65 7.71 2.59
CA ILE A 91 24.41 8.01 1.17
C ILE A 91 25.48 9.03 0.75
N PRO A 92 26.41 8.72 -0.18
CA PRO A 92 27.33 9.72 -0.67
C PRO A 92 26.52 10.72 -1.49
N GLU A 93 26.18 11.84 -0.85
CA GLU A 93 25.75 13.04 -1.55
C GLU A 93 26.94 13.49 -2.41
N VAL A 94 26.88 13.18 -3.71
CA VAL A 94 27.77 13.72 -4.72
C VAL A 94 27.45 15.21 -4.95
N SER A 95 27.65 16.03 -3.93
CA SER A 95 27.68 17.49 -4.04
C SER A 95 29.13 17.92 -4.16
N ALA A 96 29.57 18.09 -5.39
CA ALA A 96 30.77 18.82 -5.73
C ALA A 96 30.64 20.28 -5.27
N HIS A 97 31.05 20.60 -4.04
CA HIS A 97 31.33 21.98 -3.64
C HIS A 97 32.57 22.05 -2.75
N GLY A 98 33.71 22.26 -3.42
CA GLY A 98 34.93 22.68 -2.76
C GLY A 98 34.81 24.11 -2.23
N ARG A 99 34.99 24.27 -0.92
CA ARG A 99 35.72 25.36 -0.24
C ARG A 99 35.35 25.39 1.25
N ASN A 100 36.33 25.10 2.11
CA ASN A 100 36.79 25.99 3.18
C ASN A 100 37.54 25.16 4.23
N GLY A 101 38.87 25.21 4.17
CA GLY A 101 39.74 24.71 5.24
C GLY A 101 39.65 25.62 6.46
N HIS A 102 39.48 25.02 7.63
CA HIS A 102 39.78 25.62 8.92
C HIS A 102 40.69 24.65 9.67
N TYR A 103 41.95 25.05 9.89
CA TYR A 103 42.88 24.32 10.73
C TYR A 103 42.63 24.68 12.21
N PRO A 104 42.81 23.72 13.16
CA PRO A 104 42.73 24.00 14.57
C PRO A 104 43.95 24.77 15.08
N GLN A 105 43.72 25.64 16.07
CA GLN A 105 44.73 26.49 16.70
C GLN A 105 45.46 25.71 17.81
N SER A 106 46.80 25.69 17.73
CA SER A 106 47.68 25.21 18.81
C SER A 106 48.35 26.43 19.46
N GLY A 107 48.22 26.55 20.78
CA GLY A 107 48.84 27.60 21.61
C GLY A 107 48.15 27.75 22.95
#